data_AF-A0A512UER5-F1
#
_entry.id   AF-A0A512UER5-F1
#
_cell.length_a   1.000
_cell.length_b   1.000
_cell.length_c   1.000
_cell.angle_alpha   90.00
_cell.angle_beta   90.00
_cell.angle_gamma   90.00
#
_symmetry.space_group_name_H-M   'P 1'
#
loop_
_entity.id
_entity.type
_entity.pdbx_description
1 polymer ?
#
loop_
_entity_poly.entity_id
_entity_poly.type
_entity_poly.pdbx_seq_one_letter_code
_entity_poly.pdbx_strand_id
1 'polypeptide(L)'
;MKLFHLLMFVVTTMAWSWPDIGGLYISKVANIETHINLGFSYNRFVIDEDSLVSYKESEGWIGPVLGWKYMGVENGTFILQEAPDKNFRLVPDKDPRAHRTMAYRNSTDFILCGNNSIVFQTNCTGGVPVTIKFQNLFGV
;
A
#
# COMPACT_ATOMS: atom_id res chain seq x y z
N MET A 1 12.48 53.96 -2.56
CA MET A 1 12.72 52.63 -1.96
C MET A 1 11.59 52.37 -0.95
N LYS A 2 10.67 51.40 -1.20
CA LYS A 2 9.77 50.74 -0.20
C LYS A 2 8.53 50.03 -0.77
N LEU A 3 8.34 49.92 -2.10
CA LEU A 3 7.12 49.32 -2.68
C LEU A 3 7.34 48.10 -3.59
N PHE A 4 8.52 47.49 -3.56
CA PHE A 4 8.83 46.27 -4.33
C PHE A 4 9.01 45.03 -3.45
N HIS A 5 8.58 45.09 -2.18
CA HIS A 5 8.68 43.98 -1.22
C HIS A 5 7.33 43.40 -0.80
N LEU A 6 6.22 43.88 -1.38
CA LEU A 6 4.88 43.42 -1.02
C LEU A 6 4.33 42.32 -1.93
N LEU A 7 5.13 41.84 -2.90
CA LEU A 7 4.70 40.86 -3.92
C LEU A 7 5.53 39.56 -3.88
N MET A 8 6.02 39.20 -2.69
CA MET A 8 6.20 37.79 -2.32
C MET A 8 4.81 37.24 -1.95
N PHE A 9 3.90 37.21 -2.93
CA PHE A 9 2.77 36.29 -2.88
C PHE A 9 3.40 34.91 -2.94
N VAL A 10 3.63 34.37 -1.75
CA VAL A 10 4.03 33.00 -1.49
C VAL A 10 2.98 32.12 -2.14
N VAL A 11 3.21 31.76 -3.40
CA VAL A 11 2.54 30.66 -4.06
C VAL A 11 3.10 29.42 -3.38
N THR A 12 2.60 29.10 -2.19
CA THR A 12 2.60 27.72 -1.72
C THR A 12 1.68 26.99 -2.68
N THR A 13 2.23 26.59 -3.82
CA THR A 13 1.68 25.50 -4.60
C THR A 13 1.64 24.34 -3.63
N MET A 14 0.48 24.08 -3.06
CA MET A 14 0.19 22.76 -2.51
C MET A 14 0.39 21.84 -3.71
N ALA A 15 1.55 21.19 -3.77
CA ALA A 15 1.84 20.16 -4.74
C ALA A 15 0.92 19.01 -4.41
N TRP A 16 -0.34 19.15 -4.85
CA TRP A 16 -1.35 18.15 -4.68
C TRP A 16 -0.97 17.01 -5.60
N SER A 17 -0.26 16.02 -5.06
CA SER A 17 -0.05 14.77 -5.75
C SER A 17 -1.34 13.98 -5.72
N TRP A 18 -1.72 13.50 -6.90
CA TRP A 18 -2.77 12.50 -7.02
C TRP A 18 -2.27 11.20 -6.38
N PRO A 19 -3.15 10.43 -5.72
CA PRO A 19 -2.78 9.10 -5.27
C PRO A 19 -2.45 8.23 -6.49
N ASP A 20 -1.45 7.35 -6.33
CA ASP A 20 -1.21 6.28 -7.28
C ASP A 20 -2.36 5.29 -7.21
N ILE A 21 -2.84 4.85 -8.37
CA ILE A 21 -3.89 3.84 -8.48
C ILE A 21 -3.30 2.58 -9.09
N GLY A 22 -3.58 1.43 -8.48
CA GLY A 22 -2.97 0.18 -8.88
C GLY A 22 -3.58 -1.05 -8.24
N GLY A 23 -2.92 -2.19 -8.44
CA GLY A 23 -3.25 -3.46 -7.80
C GLY A 23 -2.18 -3.88 -6.80
N LEU A 24 -2.59 -4.52 -5.71
CA LEU A 24 -1.68 -5.26 -4.84
C LEU A 24 -1.70 -6.73 -5.24
N TYR A 25 -0.55 -7.39 -5.18
CA TYR A 25 -0.46 -8.81 -5.46
C TYR A 25 0.68 -9.45 -4.67
N ILE A 26 0.55 -10.75 -4.39
CA ILE A 26 1.65 -11.56 -3.87
C ILE A 26 2.57 -11.90 -5.03
N SER A 27 3.81 -11.42 -4.97
CA SER A 27 4.84 -11.73 -5.97
C SER A 27 5.65 -12.98 -5.61
N LYS A 28 5.70 -13.34 -4.33
CA LYS A 28 6.44 -14.53 -3.85
C LYS A 28 5.69 -15.23 -2.73
N VAL A 29 5.70 -16.57 -2.77
CA VAL A 29 5.26 -17.43 -1.66
C VAL A 29 6.40 -18.39 -1.34
N ALA A 30 6.90 -18.37 -0.11
CA ALA A 30 8.04 -19.19 0.31
C ALA A 30 9.25 -19.09 -0.67
N ASN A 31 9.53 -17.87 -1.15
CA ASN A 31 10.58 -17.54 -2.13
C ASN A 31 10.37 -18.10 -3.56
N ILE A 32 9.19 -18.65 -3.87
CA ILE A 32 8.80 -19.05 -5.22
C ILE A 32 8.04 -17.88 -5.86
N GLU A 33 8.47 -17.46 -7.05
CA GLU A 33 7.81 -16.39 -7.82
C GLU A 33 6.37 -16.77 -8.17
N THR A 34 5.44 -15.84 -8.00
CA THR A 34 4.01 -16.01 -8.32
C THR A 34 3.35 -14.66 -8.61
N HIS A 35 2.08 -14.68 -8.97
CA HIS A 35 1.27 -13.49 -9.16
C HIS A 35 -0.16 -13.78 -8.70
N ILE A 36 -0.46 -13.45 -7.44
CA ILE A 36 -1.78 -13.67 -6.85
C ILE A 36 -2.34 -12.31 -6.45
N ASN A 37 -3.39 -11.86 -7.13
CA ASN A 37 -4.01 -10.56 -6.84
C ASN A 37 -4.61 -10.51 -5.44
N LEU A 38 -4.53 -9.34 -4.83
CA LEU A 38 -5.01 -9.05 -3.50
C LEU A 38 -6.01 -7.92 -3.52
N GLY A 39 -6.98 -8.01 -2.62
CA GLY A 39 -8.03 -7.03 -2.49
C GLY A 39 -8.69 -6.99 -1.15
N PHE A 40 -9.84 -6.34 -1.11
CA PHE A 40 -10.60 -6.14 0.10
C PHE A 40 -11.98 -6.77 0.01
N SER A 41 -12.30 -7.65 0.94
CA SER A 41 -13.62 -8.27 1.07
C SER A 41 -14.07 -8.22 2.52
N TYR A 42 -15.29 -7.74 2.77
CA TYR A 42 -15.90 -7.64 4.11
C TYR A 42 -14.94 -7.12 5.20
N ASN A 43 -14.26 -5.99 4.93
CA ASN A 43 -13.32 -5.34 5.84
C ASN A 43 -12.00 -6.09 6.09
N ARG A 44 -11.67 -7.09 5.26
CA ARG A 44 -10.44 -7.89 5.34
C ARG A 44 -9.64 -7.78 4.06
N PHE A 45 -8.32 -7.91 4.19
CA PHE A 45 -7.41 -8.04 3.06
C PHE A 45 -7.26 -9.52 2.68
N VAL A 46 -7.65 -9.86 1.46
CA VAL A 46 -7.81 -11.25 0.98
C VAL A 46 -7.29 -11.39 -0.45
N ILE A 47 -7.18 -12.63 -0.93
CA ILE A 47 -6.96 -12.91 -2.36
C ILE A 47 -8.24 -12.52 -3.12
N ASP A 48 -8.09 -11.67 -4.14
CA ASP A 48 -9.19 -11.11 -4.94
C ASP A 48 -8.66 -10.70 -6.31
N GLU A 49 -9.33 -11.09 -7.38
CA GLU A 49 -8.82 -10.96 -8.75
C GLU A 49 -8.88 -9.53 -9.29
N ASP A 50 -9.81 -8.69 -8.80
CA ASP A 50 -10.17 -7.42 -9.46
C ASP A 50 -10.04 -6.17 -8.56
N SER A 51 -9.37 -6.27 -7.41
CA SER A 51 -9.33 -5.15 -6.48
C SER A 51 -8.31 -4.09 -6.87
N LEU A 52 -8.79 -2.85 -6.96
CA LEU A 52 -7.96 -1.66 -7.11
C LEU A 52 -7.75 -0.96 -5.78
N VAL A 53 -6.53 -0.50 -5.57
CA VAL A 53 -6.16 0.32 -4.41
C VAL A 53 -5.58 1.66 -4.83
N SER A 54 -5.83 2.65 -3.99
CA SER A 54 -5.18 3.95 -4.02
C SER A 54 -4.06 3.98 -2.97
N TYR A 55 -2.91 4.53 -3.33
CA TYR A 55 -1.80 4.81 -2.44
C TYR A 55 -1.39 6.27 -2.53
N LYS A 56 -1.25 6.95 -1.39
CA LYS A 56 -0.78 8.34 -1.35
C LYS A 56 0.51 8.45 -0.54
N GLU A 57 1.63 8.50 -1.24
CA GLU A 57 2.97 8.47 -0.63
C GLU A 57 3.20 9.58 0.42
N SER A 58 2.77 10.81 0.12
CA SER A 58 2.93 11.95 1.03
C SER A 58 2.18 11.80 2.35
N GLU A 59 1.15 10.96 2.39
CA GLU A 59 0.35 10.71 3.58
C GLU A 59 0.57 9.30 4.16
N GLY A 60 1.20 8.40 3.41
CA GLY A 60 1.63 7.07 3.86
C GLY A 60 0.50 6.05 4.01
N TRP A 61 -0.63 6.21 3.31
CA TRP A 61 -1.77 5.30 3.40
C TRP A 61 -2.07 4.55 2.10
N ILE A 62 -2.67 3.38 2.26
CA ILE A 62 -3.24 2.54 1.19
C ILE A 62 -4.73 2.37 1.50
N GLY A 63 -5.61 2.34 0.49
CA GLY A 63 -7.03 2.03 0.67
C GLY A 63 -7.70 1.65 -0.65
N PRO A 64 -8.97 1.18 -0.63
CA PRO A 64 -9.74 0.96 -1.85
C PRO A 64 -9.86 2.25 -2.67
N VAL A 65 -9.86 2.15 -4.01
CA VAL A 65 -10.03 3.35 -4.88
C VAL A 65 -11.35 4.06 -4.62
N LEU A 66 -12.42 3.29 -4.44
CA LEU A 66 -13.77 3.79 -4.18
C LEU A 66 -14.13 3.50 -2.73
N GLY A 67 -13.70 4.38 -1.82
CA GLY A 67 -14.02 4.24 -0.40
C GLY A 67 -13.39 5.33 0.47
N TRP A 68 -13.96 5.50 1.65
CA TRP A 68 -13.45 6.41 2.69
C TRP A 68 -12.68 5.65 3.78
N LYS A 69 -12.32 4.40 3.51
CA LYS A 69 -11.60 3.53 4.44
C LYS A 69 -10.16 3.35 3.99
N TYR A 70 -9.30 3.10 4.96
CA TYR A 70 -7.88 2.91 4.79
C TYR A 70 -7.47 1.53 5.31
N MET A 71 -6.47 0.94 4.66
CA MET A 71 -5.80 -0.24 5.17
C MET A 71 -5.11 0.12 6.48
N GLY A 72 -5.27 -0.73 7.48
CA GLY A 72 -4.57 -0.69 8.76
C GLY A 72 -4.16 -2.09 9.19
N VAL A 73 -3.39 -2.17 10.27
CA VAL A 73 -3.02 -3.45 10.90
C VAL A 73 -3.43 -3.43 12.37
N GLU A 74 -4.33 -4.35 12.74
CA GLU A 74 -4.77 -4.55 14.12
C GLU A 74 -4.43 -5.98 14.56
N ASN A 75 -3.67 -6.12 15.64
CA ASN A 75 -3.20 -7.42 16.15
C ASN A 75 -2.55 -8.30 15.06
N GLY A 76 -1.75 -7.67 14.19
CA GLY A 76 -1.09 -8.32 13.06
C GLY A 76 -1.99 -8.62 11.86
N THR A 77 -3.30 -8.39 11.94
CA THR A 77 -4.24 -8.66 10.84
C THR A 77 -4.54 -7.38 10.07
N PHE A 78 -4.58 -7.46 8.73
CA PHE A 78 -5.01 -6.33 7.90
C PHE A 78 -6.51 -6.10 8.00
N ILE A 79 -6.89 -4.86 8.26
CA ILE A 79 -8.28 -4.41 8.37
C ILE A 79 -8.50 -3.15 7.52
N LEU A 80 -9.76 -2.86 7.22
CA LEU A 80 -10.18 -1.53 6.79
C LEU A 80 -10.67 -0.71 7.98
N GLN A 81 -10.18 0.53 8.11
CA GLN A 81 -10.48 1.45 9.20
C GLN A 81 -10.73 2.87 8.68
N GLU A 82 -11.37 3.71 9.50
CA GLU A 82 -11.77 5.07 9.09
C GLU A 82 -10.60 6.06 9.05
N ALA A 83 -9.56 5.86 9.87
CA ALA A 83 -8.40 6.74 9.92
C ALA A 83 -7.23 6.17 9.10
N PRO A 84 -6.48 7.00 8.36
CA PRO A 84 -5.32 6.54 7.59
C PRO A 84 -4.23 6.02 8.52
N ASP A 85 -3.76 4.79 8.26
CA ASP A 85 -2.53 4.29 8.86
C ASP A 85 -1.34 4.74 8.02
N LYS A 86 -0.47 5.58 8.60
CA LYS A 86 0.67 6.20 7.91
C LYS A 86 1.93 5.33 7.89
N ASN A 87 1.85 4.10 8.38
CA ASN A 87 2.98 3.18 8.46
C ASN A 87 3.22 2.38 7.17
N PHE A 88 2.37 2.55 6.15
CA PHE A 88 2.55 1.92 4.85
C PHE A 88 3.54 2.70 3.99
N ARG A 89 4.39 1.96 3.27
CA ARG A 89 5.32 2.49 2.30
C ARG A 89 5.43 1.56 1.11
N LEU A 90 5.66 2.14 -0.06
CA LEU A 90 6.02 1.40 -1.26
C LEU A 90 7.52 1.62 -1.52
N VAL A 91 8.31 0.57 -1.32
CA VAL A 91 9.76 0.60 -1.53
C VAL A 91 10.05 0.34 -3.00
N PRO A 92 10.75 1.24 -3.70
CA PRO A 92 11.16 1.00 -5.08
C PRO A 92 12.04 -0.25 -5.17
N ASP A 93 11.73 -1.11 -6.13
CA ASP A 93 12.59 -2.22 -6.49
C ASP A 93 13.78 -1.72 -7.34
N LYS A 94 14.83 -2.54 -7.46
CA LYS A 94 16.03 -2.17 -8.26
C LYS A 94 15.75 -2.01 -9.76
N ASP A 95 14.69 -2.63 -10.27
CA ASP A 95 14.29 -2.49 -11.67
C ASP A 95 13.33 -1.30 -11.79
N PRO A 96 13.64 -0.26 -12.58
CA PRO A 96 12.77 0.91 -12.74
C PRO A 96 11.47 0.60 -13.49
N ARG A 97 11.36 -0.55 -14.17
CA ARG A 97 10.08 -1.04 -14.69
C ARG A 97 9.26 -1.76 -13.62
N ALA A 98 9.84 -1.98 -12.44
CA ALA A 98 9.25 -2.83 -11.43
C ALA A 98 8.24 -2.08 -10.56
N HIS A 99 7.19 -2.85 -10.32
CA HIS A 99 6.36 -2.83 -9.14
C HIS A 99 7.14 -2.45 -7.86
N ARG A 100 6.46 -1.79 -6.93
CA ARG A 100 7.05 -1.39 -5.66
C ARG A 100 6.72 -2.42 -4.59
N THR A 101 7.69 -2.82 -3.78
CA THR A 101 7.44 -3.74 -2.67
C THR A 101 6.72 -3.02 -1.55
N MET A 102 5.57 -3.55 -1.11
CA MET A 102 4.84 -3.01 0.02
C MET A 102 5.61 -3.27 1.31
N ALA A 103 5.69 -2.29 2.20
CA ALA A 103 6.25 -2.42 3.53
C ALA A 103 5.29 -1.79 4.56
N TYR A 104 5.26 -2.38 5.75
CA TYR A 104 4.54 -1.85 6.91
C TYR A 104 5.53 -1.66 8.06
N ARG A 105 5.60 -0.46 8.64
CA ARG A 105 6.58 -0.10 9.68
C ARG A 105 8.03 -0.43 9.27
N ASN A 106 8.37 -0.21 7.99
CA ASN A 106 9.66 -0.52 7.37
C ASN A 106 10.05 -2.01 7.33
N SER A 107 9.11 -2.93 7.50
CA SER A 107 9.31 -4.38 7.33
C SER A 107 8.42 -4.92 6.21
N THR A 108 8.86 -6.01 5.59
CA THR A 108 8.13 -6.78 4.57
C THR A 108 7.77 -8.18 5.08
N ASP A 109 7.76 -8.38 6.41
CA ASP A 109 7.53 -9.68 7.06
C ASP A 109 6.02 -10.03 7.08
N PHE A 110 5.47 -10.24 5.90
CA PHE A 110 4.09 -10.69 5.71
C PHE A 110 4.04 -12.21 5.64
N ILE A 111 2.98 -12.77 6.22
CA ILE A 111 2.72 -14.20 6.27
C ILE A 111 1.32 -14.46 5.69
N LEU A 112 1.22 -15.36 4.72
CA LEU A 112 -0.04 -15.91 4.23
C LEU A 112 -0.39 -17.12 5.09
N CYS A 113 -1.53 -17.05 5.78
CA CYS A 113 -2.02 -18.10 6.66
C CYS A 113 -2.81 -19.18 5.91
N GLY A 114 -3.01 -20.36 6.52
CA GLY A 114 -3.77 -21.46 5.90
C GLY A 114 -5.25 -21.18 5.63
N ASN A 115 -5.80 -20.09 6.19
CA ASN A 115 -7.16 -19.59 5.92
C ASN A 115 -7.18 -18.46 4.86
N ASN A 116 -6.10 -18.29 4.10
CA ASN A 116 -5.89 -17.24 3.08
C ASN A 116 -5.87 -15.80 3.60
N SER A 117 -5.85 -15.57 4.91
CA SER A 117 -5.60 -14.23 5.45
C SER A 117 -4.12 -13.91 5.41
N ILE A 118 -3.78 -12.65 5.17
CA ILE A 118 -2.42 -12.15 5.30
C ILE A 118 -2.28 -11.48 6.68
N VAL A 119 -1.17 -11.75 7.37
CA VAL A 119 -0.81 -11.12 8.64
C VAL A 119 0.59 -10.52 8.59
N PHE A 120 0.88 -9.59 9.49
CA PHE A 120 2.16 -8.92 9.65
C PHE A 120 2.80 -9.33 10.98
N GLN A 121 4.06 -9.81 10.93
CA GLN A 121 4.87 -10.17 12.09
C GLN A 121 4.18 -11.08 13.14
N THR A 122 3.22 -11.90 12.70
CA THR A 122 2.44 -12.76 13.57
C THR A 122 2.41 -14.17 12.98
N ASN A 123 2.75 -15.17 13.80
CA ASN A 123 2.66 -16.56 13.35
C ASN A 123 1.20 -17.01 13.29
N CYS A 124 0.87 -17.82 12.29
CA CYS A 124 -0.44 -18.44 12.15
C CYS A 124 -0.30 -19.88 11.64
N THR A 125 -1.31 -20.70 11.84
CA THR A 125 -1.31 -22.10 11.40
C THR A 125 -1.17 -22.20 9.89
N GLY A 126 -0.16 -22.94 9.44
CA GLY A 126 0.16 -23.07 8.01
C GLY A 126 0.75 -21.79 7.38
N GLY A 127 1.22 -20.85 8.20
CA GLY A 127 1.78 -19.58 7.75
C GLY A 127 3.02 -19.77 6.87
N VAL A 128 3.01 -19.14 5.69
CA VAL A 128 4.16 -19.07 4.77
C VAL A 128 4.53 -17.61 4.49
N PRO A 129 5.83 -17.26 4.43
CA PRO A 129 6.24 -15.90 4.15
C PRO A 129 5.88 -15.49 2.72
N VAL A 130 5.42 -14.26 2.54
CA VAL A 130 5.04 -13.71 1.25
C VAL A 130 5.64 -12.34 0.99
N THR A 131 5.91 -12.04 -0.28
CA THR A 131 6.27 -10.68 -0.73
C THR A 131 5.06 -10.07 -1.43
N ILE A 132 4.65 -8.89 -0.99
CA ILE A 132 3.52 -8.16 -1.57
C ILE A 132 4.07 -6.98 -2.37
N LYS A 133 3.60 -6.84 -3.61
CA LYS A 133 4.00 -5.75 -4.50
C LYS A 133 2.79 -4.95 -4.95
N PHE A 134 3.06 -3.71 -5.32
CA PHE A 134 2.12 -2.78 -5.92
C PHE A 134 2.45 -2.55 -7.38
N GLN A 135 1.48 -2.79 -8.26
CA GLN A 135 1.55 -2.48 -9.67
C GLN A 135 0.76 -1.20 -9.95
N ASN A 136 1.44 -0.13 -10.36
CA ASN A 136 0.79 1.10 -10.81
C ASN A 136 0.09 0.85 -12.16
N LEU A 137 -1.17 1.24 -12.29
CA LEU A 137 -1.93 1.13 -13.54
C LEU A 137 -1.60 2.24 -14.54
N PHE A 138 -1.17 3.41 -14.06
CA PHE A 138 -0.95 4.59 -14.89
C PHE A 138 0.52 4.87 -15.21
N GLY A 139 1.42 3.95 -14.82
CA GLY A 139 2.82 3.87 -15.22
C GLY A 139 3.44 5.19 -15.68
N VAL A 140 3.76 6.08 -14.73
CA VAL A 140 4.53 7.30 -14.99
C VAL A 140 5.96 7.11 -14.50
#